data_AF-A0A9W5XL34-F1
#
_entry.id   AF-A0A9W5XL34-F1
#
_cell.length_a   1.000
_cell.length_b   1.000
_cell.length_c   1.000
_cell.angle_alpha   90.00
_cell.angle_beta   90.00
_cell.angle_gamma   90.00
#
_symmetry.space_group_name_H-M   'P 1'
#
loop_
_entity.id
_entity.type
_entity.pdbx_description
1 polymer ?
#
loop_
_entity_poly.entity_id
_entity_poly.type
_entity_poly.pdbx_seq_one_letter_code
_entity_poly.pdbx_strand_id
1 'polypeptide(L)'
;MDTSQDWQELLDLTTAWGEASRRNDTSLPSDDDLWAYARRHRPGLPAPVDDLLVDDLRDAFNAGRRPHLIDLDVLVAHLAEQGRPALVAHSGGNTATLYTGSRYTDRLGDTRWSVSAGPGWFDAPGRRRPVADTSEFTIGPDDEDSWWCVRVPEHTTTAEVCALVIATIDEVEARRARLSAAASAAAGAMVRTVAARYPELGTAMPDPGRELVRDVGDLIADWLHARLPALRAAPPTITDRPDRPEGRRS
;
A
#
# COMPACT_ATOMS: atom_id res chain seq x y z
N MET A 1 12.55 -10.18 35.06
CA MET A 1 12.01 -8.81 35.00
C MET A 1 11.70 -8.54 33.55
N ASP A 2 10.53 -7.98 33.30
CA ASP A 2 9.85 -7.99 32.01
C ASP A 2 10.52 -7.01 31.02
N THR A 3 11.54 -7.49 30.31
CA THR A 3 12.40 -6.67 29.43
C THR A 3 11.65 -6.02 28.28
N SER A 4 10.44 -6.52 27.97
CA SER A 4 9.57 -6.01 26.91
C SER A 4 8.83 -4.74 27.34
N GLN A 5 8.36 -4.67 28.58
CA GLN A 5 7.61 -3.52 29.08
C GLN A 5 8.53 -2.29 29.25
N ASP A 6 9.73 -2.49 29.81
CA ASP A 6 10.73 -1.42 29.97
C ASP A 6 11.21 -0.84 28.62
N TRP A 7 11.23 -1.67 27.56
CA TRP A 7 11.59 -1.21 26.22
C TRP A 7 10.47 -0.37 25.62
N GLN A 8 9.22 -0.82 25.72
CA GLN A 8 8.07 -0.06 25.24
C GLN A 8 7.96 1.31 25.91
N GLU A 9 8.14 1.39 27.23
CA GLU A 9 8.13 2.68 27.96
C GLU A 9 9.22 3.64 27.43
N LEU A 10 10.38 3.12 27.05
CA LEU A 10 11.45 3.92 26.46
C LEU A 10 11.11 4.39 25.03
N LEU A 11 10.48 3.55 24.22
CA LEU A 11 9.99 3.97 22.90
C LEU A 11 8.93 5.08 23.04
N ASP A 12 8.00 4.95 23.97
CA ASP A 12 6.97 5.96 24.23
C ASP A 12 7.58 7.31 24.67
N LEU A 13 8.60 7.28 25.53
CA LEU A 13 9.37 8.48 25.92
C LEU A 13 10.09 9.12 24.73
N THR A 14 10.66 8.28 23.86
CA THR A 14 11.36 8.72 22.65
C THR A 14 10.39 9.35 21.64
N THR A 15 9.18 8.81 21.51
CA THR A 15 8.07 9.43 20.77
C THR A 15 7.67 10.78 21.36
N ALA A 16 7.50 10.88 22.67
CA ALA A 16 7.19 12.15 23.33
C ALA A 16 8.29 13.20 23.10
N TRP A 17 9.56 12.77 23.07
CA TRP A 17 10.68 13.65 22.70
C TRP A 17 10.58 14.10 21.23
N GLY A 18 10.26 13.19 20.30
CA GLY A 18 9.98 13.52 18.91
C GLY A 18 8.90 14.60 18.76
N GLU A 19 7.79 14.47 19.49
CA GLU A 19 6.71 15.48 19.48
C GLU A 19 7.16 16.84 20.02
N ALA A 20 7.96 16.85 21.09
CA ALA A 20 8.50 18.08 21.65
C ALA A 20 9.48 18.73 20.66
N SER A 21 10.33 17.94 20.01
CA SER A 21 11.20 18.40 18.94
C SER A 21 10.40 18.98 17.78
N ARG A 22 9.26 18.36 17.41
CA ARG A 22 8.29 18.90 16.44
C ARG A 22 7.85 20.31 16.79
N ARG A 23 7.36 20.48 18.02
CA ARG A 23 6.83 21.75 18.53
C ARG A 23 7.89 22.85 18.61
N ASN A 24 9.13 22.49 18.93
CA ASN A 24 10.21 23.44 19.19
C ASN A 24 11.14 23.68 17.98
N ASP A 25 10.85 23.03 16.86
CA ASP A 25 11.68 23.02 15.65
C ASP A 25 13.19 22.79 15.87
N THR A 26 13.52 21.79 16.69
CA THR A 26 14.92 21.43 16.95
C THR A 26 15.49 20.54 15.84
N SER A 27 16.81 20.57 15.67
CA SER A 27 17.52 19.66 14.75
C SER A 27 17.22 18.19 15.07
N LEU A 28 17.28 17.33 14.05
CA LEU A 28 17.16 15.89 14.26
C LEU A 28 18.33 15.40 15.13
N PRO A 29 18.08 14.51 16.10
CA PRO A 29 19.14 13.90 16.90
C PRO A 29 19.98 12.97 16.02
N SER A 30 21.27 12.85 16.35
CA SER A 30 22.11 11.80 15.81
C SER A 30 21.78 10.45 16.47
N ASP A 31 22.26 9.35 15.88
CA ASP A 31 22.14 8.01 16.48
C ASP A 31 22.81 7.94 17.86
N ASP A 32 23.94 8.64 18.04
CA ASP A 32 24.60 8.79 19.35
C ASP A 32 23.72 9.53 20.37
N ASP A 33 22.96 10.55 19.94
CA ASP A 33 22.04 11.28 20.80
C ASP A 33 20.84 10.40 21.21
N LEU A 34 20.27 9.63 20.27
CA LEU A 34 19.20 8.66 20.53
C LEU A 34 19.69 7.59 21.52
N TRP A 35 20.89 7.06 21.31
CA TRP A 35 21.48 6.06 22.19
C TRP A 35 21.80 6.61 23.59
N ALA A 36 22.33 7.83 23.67
CA ALA A 36 22.59 8.51 24.94
C ALA A 36 21.29 8.80 25.72
N TYR A 37 20.22 9.18 25.01
CA TYR A 37 18.89 9.34 25.59
C TYR A 37 18.39 8.01 26.17
N ALA A 38 18.44 6.93 25.39
CA ALA A 38 18.05 5.59 25.83
C ALA A 38 18.80 5.13 27.08
N ARG A 39 20.13 5.29 27.11
CA ARG A 39 20.96 4.91 28.26
C ARG A 39 20.67 5.72 29.53
N ARG A 40 20.25 6.97 29.40
CA ARG A 40 19.87 7.82 30.55
C ARG A 40 18.60 7.31 31.22
N HIS A 41 17.65 6.82 30.44
CA HIS A 41 16.36 6.31 30.91
C HIS A 41 16.40 4.81 31.23
N ARG A 42 17.33 4.05 30.63
CA ARG A 42 17.56 2.62 30.87
C ARG A 42 19.06 2.33 31.10
N PRO A 43 19.57 2.46 32.33
CA PRO A 43 21.00 2.34 32.63
C PRO A 43 21.62 0.94 32.47
N GLY A 44 20.87 -0.06 31.99
CA GLY A 44 21.34 -1.42 31.69
C GLY A 44 21.66 -1.71 30.22
N LEU A 45 21.48 -0.74 29.32
CA LEU A 45 21.83 -0.90 27.90
C LEU A 45 23.35 -0.96 27.68
N PRO A 46 23.83 -1.72 26.68
CA PRO A 46 25.25 -1.86 26.40
C PRO A 46 25.92 -0.51 26.09
N ALA A 47 27.21 -0.41 26.40
CA ALA A 47 28.00 0.78 26.11
C ALA A 47 28.15 1.08 24.60
N PRO A 48 28.49 0.11 23.73
CA PRO A 48 28.47 0.35 22.29
C PRO A 48 27.04 0.57 21.80
N VAL A 49 26.92 1.37 20.74
CA VAL A 49 25.67 1.55 20.00
C VAL A 49 25.26 0.21 19.39
N ASP A 50 24.02 -0.19 19.60
CA ASP A 50 23.41 -1.35 18.95
C ASP A 50 22.53 -0.84 17.81
N ASP A 51 22.94 -1.12 16.57
CA ASP A 51 22.28 -0.58 15.37
C ASP A 51 20.80 -0.95 15.30
N LEU A 52 20.42 -2.17 15.71
CA LEU A 52 19.02 -2.62 15.68
C LEU A 52 18.16 -1.88 16.71
N LEU A 53 18.72 -1.64 17.90
CA LEU A 53 18.00 -0.89 18.95
C LEU A 53 17.95 0.61 18.65
N VAL A 54 18.93 1.15 17.93
CA VAL A 54 18.90 2.54 17.46
C VAL A 54 17.87 2.72 16.35
N ASP A 55 17.68 1.75 15.47
CA ASP A 55 16.61 1.80 14.47
C ASP A 55 15.23 1.95 15.14
N ASP A 56 14.93 1.12 16.15
CA ASP A 56 13.71 1.23 16.96
C ASP A 56 13.54 2.62 17.61
N LEU A 57 14.61 3.18 18.18
CA LEU A 57 14.59 4.51 18.80
C LEU A 57 14.37 5.62 17.75
N ARG A 58 14.98 5.47 16.57
CA ARG A 58 14.83 6.42 15.47
C ARG A 58 13.41 6.42 14.95
N ASP A 59 12.81 5.24 14.83
CA ASP A 59 11.41 5.06 14.44
C ASP A 59 10.47 5.67 15.48
N ALA A 60 10.70 5.40 16.77
CA ALA A 60 9.92 6.00 17.85
C ALA A 60 10.02 7.54 17.86
N PHE A 61 11.22 8.10 17.69
CA PHE A 61 11.42 9.55 17.62
C PHE A 61 10.71 10.14 16.39
N ASN A 62 10.87 9.53 15.22
CA ASN A 62 10.25 9.99 13.98
C ASN A 62 8.72 9.89 14.03
N ALA A 63 8.17 8.87 14.69
CA ALA A 63 6.72 8.78 14.94
C ALA A 63 6.19 10.01 15.68
N GLY A 64 6.95 10.57 16.63
CA GLY A 64 6.59 11.83 17.30
C GLY A 64 6.92 13.09 16.50
N ARG A 65 8.08 13.13 15.83
CA ARG A 65 8.59 14.31 15.10
C ARG A 65 7.88 14.54 13.78
N ARG A 66 7.54 13.46 13.07
CA ARG A 66 6.93 13.43 11.73
C ARG A 66 5.84 12.35 11.67
N PRO A 67 4.76 12.47 12.46
CA PRO A 67 3.69 11.46 12.51
C PRO A 67 2.96 11.24 11.18
N HIS A 68 3.17 12.13 10.20
CA HIS A 68 2.62 12.04 8.86
C HIS A 68 3.57 11.34 7.87
N LEU A 69 4.82 11.08 8.24
CA LEU A 69 5.82 10.55 7.31
C LEU A 69 5.94 9.03 7.47
N ILE A 70 5.78 8.33 6.36
CA ILE A 70 5.85 6.87 6.25
C ILE A 70 7.18 6.50 5.60
N ASP A 71 7.93 5.59 6.21
CA ASP A 71 9.05 4.94 5.54
C ASP A 71 8.51 3.82 4.64
N LEU A 72 8.76 3.93 3.33
CA LEU A 72 8.24 2.97 2.36
C LEU A 72 9.01 1.64 2.37
N ASP A 73 10.28 1.62 2.81
CA ASP A 73 11.04 0.38 2.97
C ASP A 73 10.48 -0.42 4.16
N VAL A 74 10.12 0.26 5.25
CA VAL A 74 9.42 -0.36 6.40
C VAL A 74 8.06 -0.92 5.97
N LEU A 75 7.30 -0.17 5.16
CA LEU A 75 6.02 -0.64 4.62
C LEU A 75 6.19 -1.87 3.72
N VAL A 76 7.24 -1.91 2.88
CA VAL A 76 7.58 -3.10 2.07
C VAL A 76 7.88 -4.30 2.96
N ALA A 77 8.67 -4.12 4.02
CA ALA A 77 8.99 -5.19 4.96
C ALA A 77 7.73 -5.76 5.63
N HIS A 78 6.84 -4.90 6.11
CA HIS A 78 5.56 -5.32 6.71
C HIS A 78 4.66 -6.07 5.72
N LEU A 79 4.60 -5.64 4.46
CA LEU A 79 3.85 -6.35 3.41
C LEU A 79 4.44 -7.72 3.12
N ALA A 80 5.78 -7.82 3.08
CA ALA A 80 6.49 -9.07 2.86
C ALA A 80 6.24 -10.09 3.98
N GLU A 81 6.19 -9.65 5.25
CA GLU A 81 5.84 -10.50 6.40
C GLU A 81 4.42 -11.09 6.29
N GLN A 82 3.51 -10.37 5.62
CA GLN A 82 2.15 -10.83 5.32
C GLN A 82 2.05 -11.62 4.01
N GLY A 83 3.18 -11.99 3.39
CA GLY A 83 3.23 -12.75 2.15
C GLY A 83 2.79 -11.95 0.92
N ARG A 84 2.80 -10.61 0.99
CA ARG A 84 2.45 -9.72 -0.13
C ARG A 84 3.75 -9.17 -0.76
N PRO A 85 4.10 -9.58 -2.00
CA PRO A 85 5.25 -9.02 -2.66
C PRO A 85 5.05 -7.51 -2.86
N ALA A 86 6.07 -6.74 -2.53
CA ALA A 86 6.06 -5.30 -2.65
C ALA A 86 7.43 -4.78 -3.09
N LEU A 87 7.44 -3.68 -3.81
CA LEU A 87 8.66 -2.95 -4.14
C LEU A 87 8.37 -1.46 -4.24
N VAL A 88 9.40 -0.65 -3.99
CA VAL A 88 9.38 0.78 -4.32
C VAL A 88 10.14 0.98 -5.62
N ALA A 89 9.51 1.63 -6.59
CA ALA A 89 10.17 2.02 -7.84
C ALA A 89 10.15 3.54 -8.03
N HIS A 90 11.10 3.98 -8.86
CA HIS A 90 11.18 5.36 -9.32
C HIS A 90 10.22 5.55 -10.50
N SER A 91 9.20 6.37 -10.32
CA SER A 91 8.15 6.62 -11.32
C SER A 91 8.32 7.94 -12.10
N GLY A 92 9.42 8.67 -11.86
CA GLY A 92 9.75 9.95 -12.51
C GLY A 92 10.19 11.01 -11.48
N GLY A 93 10.98 12.01 -11.91
CA GLY A 93 11.45 13.06 -10.99
C GLY A 93 12.23 12.51 -9.79
N ASN A 94 11.84 12.89 -8.56
CA ASN A 94 12.31 12.27 -7.32
C ASN A 94 11.23 11.37 -6.68
N THR A 95 10.22 10.96 -7.45
CA THR A 95 9.03 10.28 -6.93
C THR A 95 9.32 8.80 -6.67
N ALA A 96 8.96 8.37 -5.47
CA ALA A 96 8.91 6.98 -5.05
C ALA A 96 7.45 6.49 -5.11
N THR A 97 7.23 5.34 -5.74
CA THR A 97 5.91 4.70 -5.80
C THR A 97 6.04 3.25 -5.34
N LEU A 98 5.20 2.87 -4.38
CA LEU A 98 5.06 1.51 -3.92
C LEU A 98 4.18 0.73 -4.91
N TYR A 99 4.62 -0.45 -5.30
CA TYR A 99 3.86 -1.40 -6.12
C TYR A 99 3.74 -2.73 -5.38
N THR A 100 2.54 -3.30 -5.30
CA THR A 100 2.30 -4.51 -4.50
C THR A 100 1.09 -5.35 -4.97
N GLY A 101 1.03 -6.59 -4.49
CA GLY A 101 0.01 -7.59 -4.84
C GLY A 101 0.41 -8.43 -6.05
N SER A 102 -0.58 -9.05 -6.69
CA SER A 102 -0.36 -9.87 -7.88
C SER A 102 0.12 -9.04 -9.08
N ARG A 103 1.06 -9.60 -9.85
CA ARG A 103 1.47 -9.04 -11.14
C ARG A 103 0.58 -9.56 -12.25
N TYR A 104 0.25 -8.71 -13.20
CA TYR A 104 -0.52 -9.07 -14.39
C TYR A 104 -0.07 -8.25 -15.60
N THR A 105 -0.46 -8.70 -16.78
CA THR A 105 -0.25 -7.96 -18.02
C THR A 105 -1.55 -7.24 -18.37
N ASP A 106 -1.49 -5.92 -18.54
CA ASP A 106 -2.65 -5.14 -18.94
C ASP A 106 -2.96 -5.30 -20.44
N ARG A 107 -4.02 -4.62 -20.89
CA ARG A 107 -4.49 -4.65 -22.28
C ARG A 107 -3.46 -4.12 -23.29
N LEU A 108 -2.50 -3.29 -22.85
CA LEU A 108 -1.42 -2.75 -23.68
C LEU A 108 -0.19 -3.66 -23.72
N GLY A 109 -0.17 -4.72 -22.92
CA GLY A 109 0.97 -5.61 -22.78
C GLY A 109 1.95 -5.19 -21.68
N ASP A 110 1.64 -4.14 -20.92
CA ASP A 110 2.50 -3.68 -19.84
C ASP A 110 2.32 -4.53 -18.59
N THR A 111 3.42 -4.78 -17.88
CA THR A 111 3.33 -5.45 -16.58
C THR A 111 2.91 -4.46 -15.51
N ARG A 112 1.81 -4.78 -14.83
CA ARG A 112 1.19 -4.00 -13.77
C ARG A 112 1.09 -4.80 -12.49
N TRP A 113 0.87 -4.11 -11.37
CA TRP A 113 0.62 -4.68 -10.06
C TRP A 113 -0.84 -4.55 -9.65
N SER A 114 -1.32 -5.33 -8.69
CA SER A 114 -2.69 -5.13 -8.19
C SER A 114 -2.89 -3.71 -7.66
N VAL A 115 -1.91 -3.19 -6.92
CA VAL A 115 -1.99 -1.88 -6.25
C VAL A 115 -0.74 -1.06 -6.48
N SER A 116 -0.93 0.24 -6.64
CA SER A 116 0.13 1.25 -6.46
C SER A 116 -0.23 2.20 -5.32
N ALA A 117 0.79 2.72 -4.64
CA ALA A 117 0.63 3.75 -3.62
C ALA A 117 1.70 4.85 -3.76
N GLY A 118 1.25 6.10 -3.70
CA GLY A 118 2.06 7.29 -3.94
C GLY A 118 1.26 8.59 -3.94
N PRO A 119 1.92 9.73 -4.15
CA PRO A 119 3.37 9.86 -4.31
C PRO A 119 4.14 9.79 -2.99
N GLY A 120 5.33 9.21 -3.04
CA GLY A 120 6.41 9.45 -2.08
C GLY A 120 7.61 10.10 -2.75
N TRP A 121 8.71 10.28 -2.04
CA TRP A 121 9.99 10.77 -2.57
C TRP A 121 11.19 10.06 -1.95
N PHE A 122 12.34 10.13 -2.61
CA PHE A 122 13.60 9.65 -2.03
C PHE A 122 14.29 10.77 -1.25
N ASP A 123 14.47 10.58 0.05
CA ASP A 123 15.05 11.60 0.94
C ASP A 123 16.58 11.64 0.87
N ALA A 124 17.22 10.65 0.22
CA ALA A 124 18.68 10.55 0.11
C ALA A 124 19.19 10.40 -1.34
N PRO A 125 20.40 10.90 -1.64
CA PRO A 125 21.03 10.76 -2.95
C PRO A 125 21.14 9.30 -3.40
N GLY A 126 21.02 9.10 -4.71
CA GLY A 126 21.03 7.78 -5.32
C GLY A 126 19.70 7.03 -5.18
N ARG A 127 18.59 7.75 -4.95
CA ARG A 127 17.24 7.18 -4.79
C ARG A 127 17.17 6.20 -3.62
N ARG A 128 17.69 6.65 -2.48
CA ARG A 128 17.68 5.88 -1.22
C ARG A 128 16.69 6.53 -0.25
N ARG A 129 16.24 5.75 0.74
CA ARG A 129 15.29 6.20 1.78
C ARG A 129 13.99 6.73 1.17
N PRO A 130 13.20 5.85 0.53
CA PRO A 130 11.90 6.23 0.02
C PRO A 130 10.94 6.50 1.18
N VAL A 131 10.34 7.68 1.20
CA VAL A 131 9.40 8.11 2.23
C VAL A 131 8.15 8.70 1.58
N ALA A 132 7.05 8.76 2.30
CA ALA A 132 5.82 9.40 1.84
C ALA A 132 5.17 10.21 2.95
N ASP A 133 4.41 11.23 2.59
CA ASP A 133 3.60 12.01 3.52
C ASP A 133 2.14 11.58 3.41
N THR A 134 1.53 11.13 4.51
CA THR A 134 0.11 10.75 4.60
C THR A 134 -0.83 11.82 4.01
N SER A 135 -0.48 13.11 4.08
CA SER A 135 -1.30 14.19 3.52
C SER A 135 -1.39 14.14 1.99
N GLU A 136 -0.40 13.58 1.31
CA GLU A 136 -0.39 13.47 -0.16
C GLU A 136 -0.50 12.01 -0.63
N PHE A 137 -0.26 11.05 0.25
CA PHE A 137 -0.21 9.63 -0.10
C PHE A 137 -1.60 9.07 -0.40
N THR A 138 -1.70 8.43 -1.57
CA THR A 138 -2.91 7.74 -2.04
C THR A 138 -2.60 6.29 -2.37
N ILE A 139 -3.60 5.42 -2.22
CA ILE A 139 -3.51 3.99 -2.51
C ILE A 139 -4.62 3.64 -3.49
N GLY A 140 -4.33 2.88 -4.54
CA GLY A 140 -5.34 2.47 -5.51
C GLY A 140 -4.87 1.38 -6.46
N PRO A 141 -5.73 0.93 -7.38
CA PRO A 141 -5.34 0.01 -8.44
C PRO A 141 -4.19 0.59 -9.28
N ASP A 142 -3.18 -0.23 -9.63
CA ASP A 142 -2.18 0.14 -10.64
C ASP A 142 -2.73 -0.18 -12.04
N ASP A 143 -3.72 0.60 -12.48
CA ASP A 143 -4.26 0.53 -13.83
C ASP A 143 -4.35 1.91 -14.50
N GLU A 144 -4.27 1.90 -15.83
CA GLU A 144 -4.29 3.08 -16.69
C GLU A 144 -5.60 3.88 -16.53
N ASP A 145 -6.69 3.17 -16.28
CA ASP A 145 -8.03 3.72 -16.10
C ASP A 145 -8.38 3.99 -14.63
N SER A 146 -7.33 4.08 -13.77
CA SER A 146 -7.32 4.22 -12.31
C SER A 146 -8.73 4.27 -11.73
N TRP A 147 -9.29 3.09 -11.44
CA TRP A 147 -10.70 2.96 -11.08
C TRP A 147 -11.05 3.79 -9.84
N TRP A 148 -10.12 4.08 -8.96
CA TRP A 148 -10.28 4.97 -7.82
C TRP A 148 -8.95 5.02 -7.06
N CYS A 149 -8.78 6.01 -6.19
CA CYS A 149 -7.77 5.96 -5.15
C CYS A 149 -8.39 6.37 -3.82
N VAL A 150 -7.82 5.87 -2.72
CA VAL A 150 -8.12 6.33 -1.37
C VAL A 150 -6.96 7.18 -0.86
N ARG A 151 -7.29 8.33 -0.31
CA ARG A 151 -6.31 9.15 0.40
C ARG A 151 -6.04 8.52 1.75
N VAL A 152 -4.76 8.40 2.12
CA VAL A 152 -4.41 7.96 3.46
C VAL A 152 -4.80 9.06 4.44
N PRO A 153 -5.54 8.76 5.53
CA PRO A 153 -5.86 9.76 6.53
C PRO A 153 -4.59 10.35 7.16
N GLU A 154 -4.64 11.63 7.51
CA GLU A 154 -3.52 12.27 8.20
C GLU A 154 -3.20 11.54 9.52
N HIS A 155 -1.92 11.43 9.84
CA HIS A 155 -1.44 10.78 11.07
C HIS A 155 -1.77 9.28 11.18
N THR A 156 -2.07 8.63 10.05
CA THR A 156 -2.19 7.16 10.01
C THR A 156 -0.82 6.52 10.23
N THR A 157 -0.74 5.56 11.14
CA THR A 157 0.52 4.85 11.42
C THR A 157 0.91 3.90 10.28
N THR A 158 2.18 3.52 10.16
CA THR A 158 2.65 2.59 9.11
C THR A 158 1.88 1.26 9.10
N ALA A 159 1.59 0.68 10.27
CA ALA A 159 0.80 -0.54 10.38
C ALA A 159 -0.63 -0.35 9.83
N GLU A 160 -1.22 0.80 10.10
CA GLU A 160 -2.55 1.15 9.62
C GLU A 160 -2.59 1.46 8.12
N VAL A 161 -1.51 2.01 7.56
CA VAL A 161 -1.31 2.15 6.10
C VAL A 161 -1.15 0.77 5.47
N CYS A 162 -0.35 -0.12 6.06
CA CYS A 162 -0.19 -1.50 5.59
C CYS A 162 -1.53 -2.24 5.53
N ALA A 163 -2.35 -2.13 6.57
CA ALA A 163 -3.69 -2.71 6.58
C ALA A 163 -4.58 -2.15 5.45
N LEU A 164 -4.50 -0.84 5.19
CA LEU A 164 -5.24 -0.19 4.10
C LEU A 164 -4.77 -0.66 2.72
N VAL A 165 -3.46 -0.84 2.54
CA VAL A 165 -2.87 -1.41 1.32
C VAL A 165 -3.37 -2.83 1.11
N ILE A 166 -3.33 -3.69 2.14
CA ILE A 166 -3.79 -5.08 2.05
C ILE A 166 -5.28 -5.15 1.69
N ALA A 167 -6.12 -4.35 2.35
CA ALA A 167 -7.55 -4.28 2.03
C ALA A 167 -7.80 -3.83 0.58
N THR A 168 -6.96 -2.93 0.06
CA THR A 168 -7.02 -2.49 -1.34
C THR A 168 -6.60 -3.61 -2.29
N ILE A 169 -5.54 -4.38 -1.98
CA ILE A 169 -5.14 -5.55 -2.78
C ILE A 169 -6.30 -6.54 -2.86
N ASP A 170 -6.88 -6.92 -1.73
CA ASP A 170 -7.92 -7.95 -1.67
C ASP A 170 -9.16 -7.56 -2.49
N GLU A 171 -9.58 -6.29 -2.42
CA GLU A 171 -10.74 -5.83 -3.19
C GLU A 171 -10.44 -5.70 -4.69
N VAL A 172 -9.25 -5.23 -5.08
CA VAL A 172 -8.85 -5.18 -6.50
C VAL A 172 -8.78 -6.58 -7.09
N GLU A 173 -8.16 -7.52 -6.37
CA GLU A 173 -8.04 -8.90 -6.82
C GLU A 173 -9.40 -9.59 -6.87
N ALA A 174 -10.28 -9.35 -5.90
CA ALA A 174 -11.64 -9.86 -5.91
C ALA A 174 -12.47 -9.30 -7.08
N ARG A 175 -12.35 -7.99 -7.37
CA ARG A 175 -13.00 -7.37 -8.55
C ARG A 175 -12.51 -8.01 -9.86
N ARG A 176 -11.20 -8.18 -10.01
CA ARG A 176 -10.61 -8.80 -11.20
C ARG A 176 -11.01 -10.25 -11.37
N ALA A 177 -11.08 -11.02 -10.28
CA ALA A 177 -11.56 -12.40 -10.31
C ALA A 177 -13.03 -12.47 -10.77
N ARG A 178 -13.90 -11.57 -10.27
CA ARG A 178 -15.29 -11.47 -10.72
C ARG A 178 -15.40 -11.12 -12.21
N LEU A 179 -14.60 -10.16 -12.69
CA LEU A 179 -14.56 -9.78 -14.11
C LEU A 179 -14.08 -10.93 -14.99
N SER A 180 -12.99 -11.60 -14.61
CA SER A 180 -12.43 -12.73 -15.36
C SER A 180 -13.42 -13.91 -15.45
N ALA A 181 -14.13 -14.20 -14.36
CA ALA A 181 -15.18 -15.22 -14.34
C ALA A 181 -16.35 -14.84 -15.27
N ALA A 182 -16.80 -13.58 -15.24
CA ALA A 182 -17.85 -13.09 -16.13
C ALA A 182 -17.43 -13.16 -17.60
N ALA A 183 -16.20 -12.77 -17.92
CA ALA A 183 -15.64 -12.82 -19.27
C ALA A 183 -15.55 -14.25 -19.80
N SER A 184 -15.08 -15.18 -18.97
CA SER A 184 -15.00 -16.61 -19.31
C SER A 184 -16.38 -17.22 -19.55
N ALA A 185 -17.38 -16.87 -18.72
CA ALA A 185 -18.75 -17.31 -18.89
C ALA A 185 -19.39 -16.75 -20.19
N ALA A 186 -19.14 -15.48 -20.49
CA ALA A 186 -19.62 -14.82 -21.69
C ALA A 186 -18.99 -15.39 -22.97
N ALA A 187 -17.66 -15.56 -22.99
CA ALA A 187 -16.95 -16.20 -24.10
C ALA A 187 -17.47 -17.63 -24.34
N GLY A 188 -17.66 -18.42 -23.27
CA GLY A 188 -18.25 -19.75 -23.37
C GLY A 188 -19.69 -19.74 -23.91
N ALA A 189 -20.52 -18.75 -23.54
CA ALA A 189 -21.87 -18.60 -24.06
C ALA A 189 -21.88 -18.23 -25.56
N MET A 190 -20.96 -17.38 -26.00
CA MET A 190 -20.77 -17.04 -27.41
C MET A 190 -20.43 -18.28 -28.23
N VAL A 191 -19.45 -19.07 -27.79
CA VAL A 191 -19.04 -20.32 -28.47
C VAL A 191 -20.21 -21.31 -28.56
N ARG A 192 -20.96 -21.51 -27.48
CA ARG A 192 -22.16 -22.38 -27.50
C ARG A 192 -23.22 -21.89 -28.49
N THR A 193 -23.44 -20.58 -28.57
CA THR A 193 -24.42 -19.98 -29.49
C THR A 193 -24.01 -20.20 -30.95
N VAL A 194 -22.73 -20.01 -31.27
CA VAL A 194 -22.17 -20.28 -32.61
C VAL A 194 -22.31 -21.75 -32.97
N ALA A 195 -21.92 -22.66 -32.07
CA ALA A 195 -22.03 -24.10 -32.30
C ALA A 195 -23.49 -24.57 -32.53
N ALA A 196 -24.44 -24.01 -31.80
CA ALA A 196 -25.86 -24.32 -32.00
C ALA A 196 -26.39 -23.80 -33.33
N ARG A 197 -25.85 -22.68 -33.83
CA ARG A 197 -26.25 -22.08 -35.10
C ARG A 197 -25.61 -22.76 -36.32
N TYR A 198 -24.42 -23.32 -36.16
CA TYR A 198 -23.63 -23.95 -37.22
C TYR A 198 -23.15 -25.36 -36.80
N PRO A 199 -24.06 -26.35 -36.75
CA PRO A 199 -23.74 -27.71 -36.31
C PRO A 199 -22.68 -28.40 -37.16
N GLU A 200 -22.54 -28.01 -38.43
CA GLU A 200 -21.53 -28.51 -39.37
C GLU A 200 -20.09 -28.25 -38.93
N LEU A 201 -19.88 -27.30 -38.01
CA LEU A 201 -18.56 -27.04 -37.42
C LEU A 201 -18.12 -28.17 -36.47
N GLY A 202 -19.04 -28.97 -35.91
CA GLY A 202 -18.73 -30.14 -35.09
C GLY A 202 -17.67 -29.87 -34.00
N THR A 203 -16.63 -30.72 -33.95
CA THR A 203 -15.50 -30.59 -33.01
C THR A 203 -14.47 -29.55 -33.44
N ALA A 204 -14.65 -28.88 -34.60
CA ALA A 204 -13.75 -27.83 -35.07
C ALA A 204 -13.99 -26.48 -34.38
N MET A 205 -14.95 -26.40 -33.45
CA MET A 205 -15.13 -25.23 -32.63
C MET A 205 -13.98 -25.09 -31.62
N PRO A 206 -13.11 -24.07 -31.74
CA PRO A 206 -12.14 -23.75 -30.70
C PRO A 206 -12.79 -23.57 -29.33
N ASP A 207 -12.08 -24.05 -28.30
CA ASP A 207 -12.18 -23.49 -26.94
C ASP A 207 -12.08 -21.96 -27.09
N PRO A 208 -12.95 -21.15 -26.44
CA PRO A 208 -12.83 -19.70 -26.47
C PRO A 208 -11.38 -19.22 -26.29
N GLY A 209 -10.56 -19.95 -25.53
CA GLY A 209 -9.14 -19.67 -25.42
C GLY A 209 -8.89 -18.35 -24.67
N ARG A 210 -7.62 -18.06 -24.39
CA ARG A 210 -7.27 -16.92 -23.53
C ARG A 210 -7.52 -15.56 -24.19
N GLU A 211 -7.35 -15.49 -25.51
CA GLU A 211 -7.50 -14.24 -26.29
C GLU A 211 -8.96 -13.78 -26.33
N LEU A 212 -9.91 -14.66 -26.66
CA LEU A 212 -11.33 -14.28 -26.65
C LEU A 212 -11.82 -13.92 -25.24
N VAL A 213 -11.37 -14.65 -24.21
CA VAL A 213 -11.71 -14.32 -22.82
C VAL A 213 -11.19 -12.94 -22.44
N ARG A 214 -9.98 -12.59 -22.86
CA ARG A 214 -9.42 -11.25 -22.64
C ARG A 214 -10.25 -10.20 -23.39
N ASP A 215 -10.49 -10.37 -24.69
CA ASP A 215 -11.19 -9.38 -25.51
C ASP A 215 -12.64 -9.15 -25.02
N VAL A 216 -13.33 -10.21 -24.60
CA VAL A 216 -14.66 -10.12 -23.96
C VAL A 216 -14.56 -9.44 -22.58
N GLY A 217 -13.50 -9.73 -21.82
CA GLY A 217 -13.23 -9.09 -20.54
C GLY A 217 -13.04 -7.58 -20.67
N ASP A 218 -12.24 -7.14 -21.64
CA ASP A 218 -12.00 -5.74 -21.95
C ASP A 218 -13.31 -5.04 -22.34
N LEU A 219 -14.11 -5.66 -23.21
CA LEU A 219 -15.42 -5.13 -23.60
C LEU A 219 -16.37 -4.95 -22.40
N ILE A 220 -16.41 -5.94 -21.50
CA ILE A 220 -17.23 -5.86 -20.28
C ILE A 220 -16.69 -4.76 -19.37
N ALA A 221 -15.37 -4.66 -19.18
CA ALA A 221 -14.75 -3.64 -18.35
C ALA A 221 -15.06 -2.22 -18.85
N ASP A 222 -14.88 -1.97 -20.15
CA ASP A 222 -15.19 -0.69 -20.79
C ASP A 222 -16.67 -0.32 -20.63
N TRP A 223 -17.55 -1.29 -20.84
CA TRP A 223 -18.99 -1.08 -20.67
C TRP A 223 -19.36 -0.75 -19.23
N LEU A 224 -18.82 -1.50 -18.27
CA LEU A 224 -19.00 -1.26 -16.83
C LEU A 224 -18.47 0.13 -16.45
N HIS A 225 -17.29 0.50 -16.93
CA HIS A 225 -16.69 1.80 -16.69
C HIS A 225 -17.57 2.93 -17.23
N ALA A 226 -18.12 2.79 -18.43
CA ALA A 226 -18.98 3.79 -19.04
C ALA A 226 -20.35 3.93 -18.35
N ARG A 227 -20.86 2.88 -17.69
CA ARG A 227 -22.25 2.81 -17.22
C ARG A 227 -22.44 2.76 -15.71
N LEU A 228 -21.40 2.42 -14.94
CA LEU A 228 -21.47 2.29 -13.48
C LEU A 228 -20.48 3.25 -12.80
N PRO A 229 -20.87 4.52 -12.56
CA PRO A 229 -20.02 5.47 -11.85
C PRO A 229 -19.54 4.99 -10.49
N ALA A 230 -20.28 4.12 -9.81
CA ALA A 230 -19.89 3.54 -8.53
C ALA A 230 -18.60 2.69 -8.61
N LEU A 231 -18.27 2.13 -9.77
CA LEU A 231 -16.99 1.43 -9.95
C LEU A 231 -15.80 2.39 -9.99
N ARG A 232 -16.06 3.68 -10.26
CA ARG A 232 -15.08 4.77 -10.22
C ARG A 232 -14.82 5.33 -8.82
N ALA A 233 -15.55 4.82 -7.82
CA ALA A 233 -15.43 5.20 -6.43
C ALA A 233 -14.75 4.09 -5.63
N ALA A 234 -14.01 4.51 -4.60
CA ALA A 234 -13.45 3.58 -3.64
C ALA A 234 -14.58 2.78 -2.96
N PRO A 235 -14.41 1.46 -2.78
CA PRO A 235 -15.35 0.65 -2.02
C PRO A 235 -15.56 1.22 -0.60
N PRO A 236 -16.80 1.24 -0.09
CA PRO A 236 -17.08 1.72 1.27
C PRO A 236 -16.31 0.93 2.33
N THR A 237 -16.04 -0.35 2.08
CA THR A 237 -15.22 -1.22 2.95
C THR A 237 -13.77 -0.76 3.12
N ILE A 238 -13.30 0.17 2.27
CA ILE A 238 -11.94 0.74 2.33
C ILE A 238 -11.99 2.17 2.87
N THR A 239 -13.07 2.92 2.63
CA THR A 239 -13.21 4.32 3.05
C THR A 239 -13.80 4.52 4.43
N ASP A 240 -14.58 3.56 4.95
CA ASP A 240 -15.18 3.64 6.30
C ASP A 240 -14.15 3.28 7.37
N ARG A 241 -13.17 4.16 7.58
CA ARG A 241 -12.43 4.18 8.85
C ARG A 241 -13.18 5.15 9.76
N PRO A 242 -13.62 4.73 10.96
CA PRO A 242 -14.33 5.64 11.85
C PRO A 242 -13.40 6.80 12.20
N ASP A 243 -13.81 8.02 11.84
CA ASP A 243 -13.18 9.25 12.33
C ASP A 243 -12.97 9.09 13.83
N ARG A 244 -11.71 9.19 14.28
CA ARG A 244 -11.43 9.32 15.71
C ARG A 244 -12.31 10.47 16.21
N PRO A 245 -13.17 10.27 17.22
CA PRO A 245 -14.01 11.36 17.69
C PRO A 245 -13.07 12.48 18.14
N GLU A 246 -13.17 13.63 17.48
CA GLU A 246 -12.49 14.85 17.91
C GLU A 246 -12.83 15.05 19.38
N GLY A 247 -11.83 14.91 20.24
CA GLY A 247 -11.97 15.15 21.67
C GLY A 247 -12.50 16.56 21.86
N ARG A 248 -13.78 16.66 22.23
CA ARG A 248 -14.38 17.91 22.67
C ARG A 248 -13.51 18.43 23.82
N ARG A 249 -12.75 19.50 23.54
CA ARG A 249 -12.12 20.31 24.57
C ARG A 249 -13.24 20.81 25.48
N SER A 250 -13.24 20.30 26.71
CA SER A 250 -14.00 20.84 27.84
C SER A 250 -13.05 21.68 28.68
#